data_AF-A0A3D5PIN5-F1
#
_entry.id   AF-A0A3D5PIN5-F1
#
_cell.length_a   1.000
_cell.length_b   1.000
_cell.length_c   1.000
_cell.angle_alpha   90.00
_cell.angle_beta   90.00
_cell.angle_gamma   90.00
#
_symmetry.space_group_name_H-M   'P 1'
#
loop_
_entity.id
_entity.type
_entity.pdbx_description
1 polymer ?
#
loop_
_entity_poly.entity_id
_entity_poly.type
_entity_poly.pdbx_seq_one_letter_code
_entity_poly.pdbx_strand_id
1 'polypeptide(L)' 'GKPIWMHPSRGANFTDYLTEEQSEYEIWWTFGWPYETSAAMARLVFSGTFDRHPNLKIITHHA' A
#
# COMPACT_ATOMS: atom_id res chain seq x y z
N GLY A 1 20.90 4.58 8.04
CA GLY A 1 19.68 4.28 8.82
C GLY A 1 19.24 2.85 8.55
N LYS A 2 18.36 2.30 9.40
CA LYS A 2 17.70 1.01 9.13
C LYS A 2 16.62 1.19 8.05
N PRO A 3 16.37 0.20 7.18
CA PRO A 3 15.24 0.24 6.25
C PRO A 3 13.89 0.23 6.96
N ILE A 4 12.86 0.76 6.30
CA ILE A 4 11.46 0.65 6.72
C ILE A 4 10.79 -0.45 5.89
N TRP A 5 10.14 -1.41 6.54
CA TRP A 5 9.25 -2.35 5.86
C TRP A 5 7.84 -1.76 5.82
N MET A 6 7.33 -1.52 4.61
CA MET A 6 5.96 -1.07 4.39
C MET A 6 5.05 -2.26 4.12
N HIS A 7 4.11 -2.48 5.03
CA HIS A 7 3.05 -3.47 4.90
C HIS A 7 1.74 -2.74 4.53
N PRO A 8 0.90 -3.30 3.64
CA PRO A 8 -0.47 -2.81 3.43
C PRO A 8 -1.31 -2.93 4.72
N SER A 9 -2.47 -2.29 4.81
CA SER A 9 -3.35 -2.47 5.98
C SER A 9 -4.83 -2.54 5.64
N ARG A 10 -5.20 -2.51 4.36
CA ARG A 10 -6.56 -2.82 3.90
C ARG A 10 -7.00 -4.16 4.49
N GLY A 11 -8.22 -4.24 5.02
CA GLY A 11 -8.86 -5.46 5.51
C GLY A 11 -10.06 -5.88 4.64
N ALA A 12 -10.66 -7.03 4.94
CA ALA A 12 -11.84 -7.54 4.22
C ALA A 12 -13.07 -6.61 4.27
N ASN A 13 -13.14 -5.73 5.26
CA ASN A 13 -14.17 -4.70 5.40
C ASN A 13 -14.07 -3.58 4.35
N PHE A 14 -13.00 -3.53 3.55
CA PHE A 14 -12.90 -2.63 2.41
C PHE A 14 -13.42 -3.35 1.18
N THR A 15 -14.65 -3.00 0.81
CA THR A 15 -15.40 -3.60 -0.29
C THR A 15 -14.80 -3.30 -1.65
N ASP A 16 -15.00 -4.20 -2.61
CA ASP A 16 -14.51 -4.01 -3.98
C ASP A 16 -15.53 -3.22 -4.82
N TYR A 17 -16.81 -3.34 -4.48
CA TYR A 17 -17.89 -2.54 -5.04
C TYR A 17 -18.70 -1.81 -3.94
N LEU A 18 -19.26 -0.65 -4.30
CA LEU A 18 -20.01 0.20 -3.37
C LEU A 18 -21.29 -0.45 -2.81
N THR A 19 -21.78 -1.51 -3.45
CA THR A 19 -22.99 -2.24 -3.05
C THR A 19 -22.71 -3.44 -2.15
N GLU A 20 -21.44 -3.77 -1.90
CA GLU A 20 -21.05 -4.89 -1.04
C GLU A 20 -20.94 -4.46 0.44
N GLU A 21 -21.06 -5.42 1.36
CA GLU A 21 -20.83 -5.19 2.80
C GLU A 21 -19.41 -5.58 3.24
N GLN A 22 -18.76 -6.46 2.49
CA GLN A 22 -17.35 -6.86 2.61
C GLN A 22 -16.83 -7.26 1.24
N SER A 23 -15.50 -7.30 1.06
CA SER A 23 -14.92 -7.84 -0.17
C SER A 23 -15.28 -9.31 -0.36
N GLU A 24 -15.82 -9.62 -1.52
CA GLU A 24 -16.12 -10.99 -1.90
C GLU A 24 -14.87 -11.71 -2.43
N TYR A 25 -14.79 -13.02 -2.20
CA TYR A 25 -13.74 -13.89 -2.74
C TYR A 25 -12.30 -13.47 -2.40
N GLU A 26 -12.10 -12.75 -1.28
CA GLU A 26 -10.77 -12.40 -0.79
C GLU A 26 -9.96 -11.48 -1.74
N ILE A 27 -10.66 -10.74 -2.62
CA ILE A 27 -10.04 -9.84 -3.59
C ILE A 27 -9.34 -8.66 -2.91
N TRP A 28 -9.84 -8.20 -1.75
CA TRP A 28 -9.29 -7.07 -0.99
C TRP A 28 -7.80 -7.19 -0.69
N TRP A 29 -7.27 -8.40 -0.44
CA TRP A 29 -5.84 -8.59 -0.22
C TRP A 29 -5.12 -8.98 -1.51
N THR A 30 -5.77 -9.75 -2.40
CA THR A 30 -5.12 -10.21 -3.64
C THR A 30 -4.76 -9.05 -4.56
N PHE A 31 -5.68 -8.12 -4.79
CA PHE A 31 -5.43 -6.93 -5.61
C PHE A 31 -5.34 -5.64 -4.79
N GLY A 32 -6.07 -5.55 -3.68
CA GLY A 32 -6.08 -4.33 -2.87
C GLY A 32 -4.76 -4.05 -2.15
N TRP A 33 -4.04 -5.06 -1.66
CA TRP A 33 -2.75 -4.85 -1.00
C TRP A 33 -1.64 -4.32 -1.94
N PRO A 34 -1.43 -4.92 -3.14
CA PRO A 34 -0.52 -4.33 -4.12
C PRO A 34 -0.92 -2.90 -4.53
N TYR A 35 -2.22 -2.64 -4.72
CA TYR A 35 -2.71 -1.30 -5.07
C TYR A 35 -2.43 -0.28 -3.97
N GLU A 36 -2.79 -0.58 -2.72
CA GLU A 36 -2.62 0.32 -1.57
C GLU A 36 -1.13 0.67 -1.37
N THR A 37 -0.25 -0.34 -1.42
CA THR A 37 1.20 -0.15 -1.29
C THR A 37 1.75 0.68 -2.45
N SER A 38 1.30 0.41 -3.68
CA SER A 38 1.72 1.18 -4.87
C SER A 38 1.29 2.64 -4.80
N ALA A 39 0.05 2.90 -4.40
CA ALA A 39 -0.48 4.25 -4.23
C ALA A 39 0.27 5.02 -3.14
N ALA A 40 0.59 4.38 -2.01
CA ALA A 40 1.39 4.97 -0.94
C ALA A 40 2.80 5.33 -1.44
N MET A 41 3.49 4.41 -2.11
CA MET A 41 4.82 4.67 -2.67
C MET A 41 4.81 5.79 -3.72
N ALA A 42 3.81 5.82 -4.60
CA ALA A 42 3.64 6.89 -5.58
C ALA A 42 3.51 8.26 -4.88
N ARG A 43 2.71 8.35 -3.81
CA ARG A 43 2.59 9.58 -3.01
C ARG A 43 3.89 9.97 -2.32
N LEU A 44 4.68 9.02 -1.82
CA LEU A 44 5.99 9.32 -1.24
C LEU A 44 6.96 9.89 -2.28
N VAL A 45 6.98 9.32 -3.49
CA VAL A 45 7.78 9.85 -4.60
C VAL A 45 7.31 11.25 -4.99
N PHE A 46 6.03 11.42 -5.33
CA PHE A 46 5.51 12.70 -5.82
C PHE A 46 5.44 13.81 -4.76
N SER A 47 5.45 13.46 -3.48
CA SER A 47 5.60 14.45 -2.40
C SER A 47 7.05 14.89 -2.18
N GLY A 48 8.03 14.38 -2.93
CA GLY A 48 9.45 14.68 -2.77
C GLY A 48 10.04 14.12 -1.47
N THR A 49 9.46 13.06 -0.90
CA THR A 49 9.93 12.50 0.37
C THR A 49 11.35 11.95 0.25
N PHE A 50 11.67 11.31 -0.88
CA PHE A 50 13.02 10.80 -1.14
C PHE A 50 14.04 11.91 -1.42
N ASP A 51 13.60 13.06 -1.95
CA ASP A 51 14.49 14.23 -2.14
C ASP A 51 14.89 14.84 -0.79
N ARG A 52 13.93 14.95 0.15
CA ARG A 52 14.19 15.45 1.51
C ARG A 52 14.97 14.46 2.37
N HIS A 53 14.86 13.16 2.08
CA HIS A 53 15.49 12.09 2.84
C HIS A 53 16.26 11.13 1.91
N PRO A 54 17.42 11.56 1.36
CA PRO A 54 18.13 10.81 0.31
C PRO A 54 18.69 9.45 0.77
N ASN A 55 18.79 9.22 2.09
CA ASN A 55 19.24 7.97 2.68
C ASN A 55 18.09 7.05 3.14
N LEU A 56 16.84 7.45 2.91
CA LEU A 56 15.66 6.66 3.25
C LEU A 56 15.60 5.41 2.36
N LYS A 57 15.37 4.25 2.98
CA LYS A 57 15.20 2.97 2.29
C LYS A 57 13.87 2.37 2.72
N ILE A 58 13.02 2.05 1.76
CA ILE A 58 11.73 1.39 1.98
C ILE A 58 11.73 0.05 1.24
N ILE A 59 11.23 -0.98 1.90
CA ILE A 59 10.98 -2.31 1.35
C ILE A 59 9.46 -2.53 1.37
N THR A 60 8.88 -2.90 0.24
CA THR A 60 7.44 -3.21 0.11
C THR A 60 7.18 -4.70 0.31
N HIS A 61 6.06 -5.07 0.95
CA HIS A 61 5.79 -6.47 1.31
C HIS A 61 5.49 -7.36 0.09
N HIS A 62 4.74 -6.89 -0.91
CA HIS A 62 4.23 -7.72 -2.02
C HIS A 62 4.82 -7.31 -3.38
N ALA A 63 6.15 -7.48 -3.49
CA ALA A 63 7.05 -7.00 -4.55
C ALA A 63 7.53 -5.55 -4.39
#